data_AF-A0A8R1HL93-F1
#
_entry.id   AF-A0A8R1HL93-F1
#
_cell.length_a   1.000
_cell.length_b   1.000
_cell.length_c   1.000
_cell.angle_alpha   90.00
_cell.angle_beta   90.00
_cell.angle_gamma   90.00
#
_symmetry.space_group_name_H-M   'P 1'
#
loop_
_entity.id
_entity.type
_entity.pdbx_description
1 polymer ?
#
loop_
_entity_poly.entity_id
_entity_poly.type
_entity_poly.pdbx_seq_one_letter_code
_entity_poly.pdbx_strand_id
1 'polypeptide(L)'
;MPLSNAHELHLTSNFSERHTAETWQESVRFVANKPLFIKLATCDPEILTVDQMKILKKYVERTEFSAKRIENESIVCAGLCKWIGAFLELACTLRLMEEQVEDGKELREQIRQIDEKCAMEMTEMEELKADVEKLTVLIRENDQTLANDRRLCDYRLRSGDLLSALSPHRNRWKVQLGQNEKKTNELVGNTLLFSIYRALLLCQEKAVASTVISMCNTHLHSLSVSFDSSVATLSNVIAQILGTLRSARRFPLFVSPTDTMLANIRAVLPGATYVDMSQMSWTDSQMASTIPKLVYSIFPTVFFNVTEVPPPEMYEILMRSEEREICYRNKSVELPDDILFVCSFAL
;
A
#
# COMPACT_ATOMS: atom_id res chain seq x y z
N MET A 1 3.63 57.73 -78.23
CA MET A 1 3.08 58.01 -79.58
C MET A 1 2.20 56.86 -79.99
N PRO A 2 1.08 57.05 -80.74
CA PRO A 2 0.55 58.32 -81.28
C PRO A 2 -0.88 58.63 -80.76
N LEU A 3 -1.15 59.89 -80.41
CA LEU A 3 -1.95 60.89 -81.17
C LEU A 3 -3.47 60.60 -81.21
N SER A 4 -4.26 61.36 -80.45
CA SER A 4 -5.23 62.30 -81.06
C SER A 4 -5.83 63.23 -80.00
N ASN A 5 -5.56 64.52 -80.19
CA ASN A 5 -6.21 65.71 -79.66
C ASN A 5 -7.54 65.52 -78.91
N ALA A 6 -7.56 65.93 -77.64
CA ALA A 6 -8.77 66.46 -77.01
C ALA A 6 -8.36 67.62 -76.13
N HIS A 7 -8.82 68.82 -76.51
CA HIS A 7 -8.58 70.09 -75.87
C HIS A 7 -8.64 70.03 -74.34
N GLU A 8 -7.49 70.20 -73.70
CA GLU A 8 -7.39 70.74 -72.35
C GLU A 8 -8.01 72.14 -72.36
N LEU A 9 -9.21 72.26 -71.80
CA LEU A 9 -9.73 73.54 -71.37
C LEU A 9 -8.98 73.91 -70.08
N HIS A 10 -7.86 74.61 -70.27
CA HIS A 10 -7.21 75.39 -69.24
C HIS A 10 -8.20 76.40 -68.66
N LEU A 11 -8.88 76.04 -67.57
CA LEU A 11 -9.51 77.00 -66.66
C LEU A 11 -8.48 77.42 -65.61
N THR A 12 -7.43 78.09 -66.07
CA THR A 12 -6.57 78.92 -65.22
C THR A 12 -6.71 80.36 -65.69
N SER A 13 -7.74 81.04 -65.19
CA SER A 13 -7.84 82.50 -65.31
C SER A 13 -7.97 83.09 -63.91
N ASN A 14 -6.94 83.85 -63.54
CA ASN A 14 -6.89 84.72 -62.37
C ASN A 14 -8.21 85.51 -62.23
N PHE A 15 -8.98 85.19 -61.20
CA PHE A 15 -10.25 85.86 -60.91
C PHE A 15 -10.00 87.04 -59.97
N SER A 16 -9.46 88.13 -60.51
CA SER A 16 -9.49 89.43 -59.82
C SER A 16 -9.37 90.60 -60.80
N GLU A 17 -10.23 90.64 -61.81
CA GLU A 17 -10.71 91.87 -62.44
C GLU A 17 -12.07 91.56 -63.09
N ARG A 18 -13.15 92.18 -62.59
CA ARG A 18 -14.52 91.90 -63.03
C ARG A 18 -14.79 92.59 -64.37
N HIS A 19 -14.62 91.88 -65.49
CA HIS A 19 -15.13 92.28 -66.80
C HIS A 19 -16.53 91.69 -67.06
N THR A 20 -17.56 92.26 -66.44
CA THR A 20 -18.94 91.74 -66.49
C THR A 20 -19.54 91.64 -67.91
N ALA A 21 -19.02 92.38 -68.89
CA ALA A 21 -19.54 92.40 -70.26
C ALA A 21 -18.92 91.35 -71.19
N GLU A 22 -17.61 91.11 -71.10
CA GLU A 22 -16.90 90.15 -71.96
C GLU A 22 -17.20 88.70 -71.56
N THR A 23 -17.28 88.44 -70.26
CA THR A 23 -17.65 87.11 -69.72
C THR A 23 -19.09 86.72 -70.07
N TRP A 24 -19.99 87.69 -70.31
CA TRP A 24 -21.37 87.42 -70.74
C TRP A 24 -21.45 86.90 -72.18
N GLN A 25 -20.73 87.53 -73.12
CA GLN A 25 -20.74 87.09 -74.51
C GLN A 25 -20.17 85.69 -74.69
N GLU A 26 -19.11 85.35 -73.95
CA GLU A 26 -18.53 84.01 -73.94
C GLU A 26 -19.47 82.97 -73.31
N SER A 27 -20.15 83.32 -72.22
CA SER A 27 -21.15 82.45 -71.59
C SER A 27 -22.34 82.17 -72.51
N VAL A 28 -22.82 83.16 -73.25
CA VAL A 28 -23.89 83.00 -74.24
C VAL A 28 -23.45 82.07 -75.38
N ARG A 29 -22.22 82.21 -75.89
CA ARG A 29 -21.66 81.29 -76.89
C ARG A 29 -21.52 79.86 -76.34
N PHE A 30 -21.10 79.71 -75.09
CA PHE A 30 -20.96 78.43 -74.43
C PHE A 30 -22.31 77.70 -74.29
N VAL A 31 -23.34 78.41 -73.83
CA VAL A 31 -24.70 77.86 -73.64
C VAL A 31 -25.39 77.57 -74.98
N ALA A 32 -25.13 78.37 -76.03
CA ALA A 32 -25.68 78.16 -77.36
C ALA A 32 -25.10 76.95 -78.12
N ASN A 33 -24.02 76.34 -77.60
CA ASN A 33 -23.42 75.16 -78.21
C ASN A 33 -24.31 73.92 -78.05
N LYS A 34 -24.83 73.40 -79.17
CA LYS A 34 -25.65 72.17 -79.23
C LYS A 34 -25.06 70.94 -78.47
N PRO A 35 -23.74 70.68 -78.44
CA PRO A 35 -23.20 69.53 -77.71
C PRO A 35 -23.15 69.70 -76.18
N LEU A 36 -23.52 70.86 -75.63
CA LEU A 36 -23.49 71.12 -74.18
C LEU A 36 -24.35 70.11 -73.40
N PHE A 37 -25.55 69.78 -73.90
CA PHE A 37 -26.45 68.83 -73.25
C PHE A 37 -25.89 67.41 -73.19
N ILE A 38 -25.18 66.97 -74.23
CA ILE A 38 -24.52 65.67 -74.24
C ILE A 38 -23.40 65.65 -73.20
N LYS A 39 -22.59 66.72 -73.15
CA LYS A 39 -21.52 66.86 -72.17
C LYS A 39 -22.03 66.92 -70.72
N LEU A 40 -23.20 67.53 -70.47
CA LEU A 40 -23.84 67.54 -69.16
C LEU A 40 -24.36 66.15 -68.77
N ALA A 41 -24.95 65.41 -69.72
CA ALA A 41 -25.49 64.08 -69.46
C ALA A 41 -24.41 63.00 -69.23
N THR A 42 -23.25 63.14 -69.88
CA THR A 42 -22.10 62.22 -69.75
C THR A 42 -21.02 62.75 -68.83
N CYS A 43 -21.30 63.82 -68.06
CA CYS A 43 -20.32 64.42 -67.17
C CYS A 43 -20.05 63.47 -66.00
N ASP A 44 -18.79 63.08 -65.83
CA ASP A 44 -18.38 62.24 -64.71
C ASP A 44 -18.25 63.10 -63.44
N PRO A 45 -18.93 62.74 -62.33
CA PRO A 45 -18.78 63.40 -61.03
C PRO A 45 -17.32 63.51 -60.54
N GLU A 46 -16.43 62.61 -60.97
CA GLU A 46 -15.02 62.57 -60.56
C GLU A 46 -14.13 63.64 -61.20
N ILE A 47 -14.59 64.29 -62.28
CA ILE A 47 -13.83 65.33 -63.02
C ILE A 47 -13.53 66.55 -62.14
N LEU A 48 -14.30 66.79 -61.09
CA LEU A 48 -14.25 68.02 -60.30
C LEU A 48 -13.16 67.97 -59.21
N THR A 49 -12.17 68.86 -59.26
CA THR A 49 -11.15 68.95 -58.19
C THR A 49 -11.73 69.52 -56.89
N VAL A 50 -11.07 69.27 -55.76
CA VAL A 50 -11.51 69.73 -54.42
C VAL A 50 -11.68 71.26 -54.38
N ASP A 51 -10.83 71.99 -55.09
CA ASP A 51 -10.90 73.45 -55.16
C ASP A 51 -12.08 73.93 -56.01
N GLN A 52 -12.35 73.25 -57.13
CA GLN A 52 -13.52 73.54 -57.97
C GLN A 52 -14.83 73.24 -57.23
N MET A 53 -14.91 72.14 -56.47
CA MET A 53 -16.06 71.84 -55.59
C MET A 53 -16.30 72.93 -54.56
N LYS A 54 -15.26 73.41 -53.87
CA LYS A 54 -15.37 74.50 -52.88
C LYS A 54 -15.86 75.79 -53.51
N ILE A 55 -15.40 76.10 -54.72
CA ILE A 55 -15.85 77.28 -55.47
C ILE A 55 -17.33 77.12 -55.86
N LEU A 56 -17.72 75.98 -56.45
CA LEU A 56 -19.10 75.68 -56.84
C LEU A 56 -20.06 75.70 -55.64
N LYS A 57 -19.67 75.12 -54.50
CA LYS A 57 -20.45 75.13 -53.27
C LYS A 57 -20.78 76.55 -52.80
N LYS A 58 -19.80 77.47 -52.83
CA LYS A 58 -20.01 78.90 -52.50
C LYS A 58 -20.99 79.63 -53.42
N TYR A 59 -21.22 79.14 -54.63
CA TYR A 59 -22.19 79.71 -55.56
C TYR A 59 -23.57 79.07 -55.39
N VAL A 60 -23.62 77.74 -55.22
CA VAL A 60 -24.87 76.98 -55.04
C VAL A 60 -25.57 77.31 -53.72
N GLU A 61 -24.82 77.63 -52.65
CA GLU A 61 -25.37 78.01 -51.33
C GLU A 61 -25.93 79.44 -51.28
N ARG A 62 -25.71 80.27 -52.31
CA ARG A 62 -26.25 81.63 -52.33
C ARG A 62 -27.77 81.59 -52.50
N THR A 63 -28.48 82.44 -51.76
CA THR A 63 -29.95 82.57 -51.83
C THR A 63 -30.46 83.01 -53.21
N GLU A 64 -29.57 83.55 -54.04
CA GLU A 64 -29.82 83.90 -55.44
C GLU A 64 -29.83 82.67 -56.37
N PHE A 65 -29.13 81.60 -56.00
CA PHE A 65 -29.03 80.34 -56.74
C PHE A 65 -30.09 79.32 -56.26
N SER A 66 -31.31 79.78 -55.99
CA SER A 66 -32.41 78.90 -55.59
C SER A 66 -33.26 78.53 -56.79
N ALA A 67 -33.35 77.22 -57.09
CA ALA A 67 -34.17 76.73 -58.20
C ALA A 67 -35.62 77.21 -58.11
N LYS A 68 -36.21 77.31 -56.91
CA LYS A 68 -37.58 77.78 -56.68
C LYS A 68 -37.80 79.26 -57.05
N ARG A 69 -36.74 80.06 -56.97
CA ARG A 69 -36.78 81.50 -57.28
C ARG A 69 -36.54 81.75 -58.76
N ILE A 70 -35.61 80.99 -59.36
CA ILE A 70 -35.26 81.05 -60.79
C ILE A 70 -36.34 80.41 -61.67
N GLU A 71 -37.13 79.46 -61.15
CA GLU A 71 -38.25 78.83 -61.87
C GLU A 71 -39.32 79.83 -62.33
N ASN A 72 -39.50 80.94 -61.59
CA ASN A 72 -40.39 82.03 -61.97
C ASN A 72 -39.90 82.81 -63.20
N GLU A 73 -38.60 82.78 -63.49
CA GLU A 73 -37.96 83.49 -64.61
C GLU A 73 -37.62 82.55 -65.77
N SER A 74 -37.19 81.31 -65.50
CA SER A 74 -36.87 80.29 -66.50
C SER A 74 -36.89 78.88 -65.93
N ILE A 75 -37.78 78.05 -66.47
CA ILE A 75 -37.92 76.62 -66.13
C ILE A 75 -36.64 75.84 -66.49
N VAL A 76 -36.01 76.18 -67.61
CA VAL A 76 -34.78 75.51 -68.10
C VAL A 76 -33.59 75.83 -67.19
N CYS A 77 -33.46 77.10 -66.77
CA CYS A 77 -32.41 77.51 -65.83
C CYS A 77 -32.62 76.86 -64.45
N ALA A 78 -33.86 76.73 -63.98
CA ALA A 78 -34.16 76.01 -62.75
C ALA A 78 -33.79 74.53 -62.83
N GLY A 79 -33.96 73.88 -63.99
CA GLY A 79 -33.50 72.51 -64.24
C GLY A 79 -31.98 72.35 -64.17
N LEU A 80 -31.23 73.30 -64.75
CA LEU A 80 -29.77 73.34 -64.66
C LEU A 80 -29.28 73.59 -63.23
N CYS A 81 -29.94 74.47 -62.47
CA CYS A 81 -29.60 74.68 -61.05
C CYS A 81 -29.80 73.41 -60.21
N LYS A 82 -30.89 72.66 -60.45
CA LYS A 82 -31.13 71.37 -59.80
C LYS A 82 -30.06 70.34 -60.19
N TRP A 83 -29.67 70.30 -61.47
CA TRP A 83 -28.61 69.40 -61.94
C TRP A 83 -27.26 69.73 -61.29
N ILE A 84 -26.85 71.00 -61.23
CA ILE A 84 -25.59 71.42 -60.60
C ILE A 84 -25.59 71.08 -59.10
N GLY A 85 -26.71 71.30 -58.41
CA GLY A 85 -26.86 70.93 -57.00
C GLY A 85 -26.73 69.43 -56.76
N ALA A 86 -27.47 68.62 -57.53
CA ALA A 86 -27.43 67.16 -57.43
C ALA A 86 -26.07 66.58 -57.86
N PHE A 87 -25.43 67.16 -58.87
CA PHE A 87 -24.11 66.76 -59.35
C PHE A 87 -23.02 67.05 -58.32
N LEU A 88 -23.06 68.23 -57.68
CA LEU A 88 -22.13 68.58 -56.60
C LEU A 88 -22.32 67.67 -55.37
N GLU A 89 -23.57 67.37 -55.00
CA GLU A 89 -23.89 66.46 -53.90
C GLU A 89 -23.44 65.02 -54.20
N LEU A 90 -23.66 64.54 -55.41
CA LEU A 90 -23.18 63.23 -55.88
C LEU A 90 -21.65 63.15 -55.87
N ALA A 91 -20.97 64.16 -56.38
CA ALA A 91 -19.51 64.19 -56.43
C ALA A 91 -18.89 64.28 -55.02
N CYS A 92 -19.51 65.03 -54.08
CA CYS A 92 -19.09 65.05 -52.68
C CYS A 92 -19.34 63.71 -51.96
N THR A 93 -20.47 63.05 -52.23
CA THR A 93 -20.81 61.75 -51.60
C THR A 93 -19.96 60.60 -52.13
N LEU A 94 -19.64 60.58 -53.43
CA LEU A 94 -18.75 59.58 -54.03
C LEU A 94 -17.35 59.62 -53.41
N ARG A 95 -16.76 60.80 -53.22
CA ARG A 95 -15.45 60.92 -52.53
C ARG A 95 -15.47 60.42 -51.09
N LEU A 96 -16.53 60.74 -50.33
CA LEU A 96 -16.69 60.20 -48.98
C LEU A 96 -16.86 58.68 -49.03
N MET A 97 -17.59 58.14 -50.00
CA MET A 97 -17.75 56.70 -50.18
C MET A 97 -16.44 56.01 -50.59
N GLU A 98 -15.59 56.62 -51.41
CA GLU A 98 -14.28 56.07 -51.78
C GLU A 98 -13.40 55.83 -50.56
N GLU A 99 -13.29 56.85 -49.68
CA GLU A 99 -12.54 56.75 -48.42
C GLU A 99 -13.11 55.63 -47.54
N GLN A 100 -14.44 55.59 -47.36
CA GLN A 100 -15.10 54.55 -46.57
C GLN A 100 -15.00 53.14 -47.18
N VAL A 101 -14.96 53.04 -48.51
CA VAL A 101 -14.81 51.77 -49.22
C VAL A 101 -13.39 51.24 -49.05
N GLU A 102 -12.39 52.11 -49.11
CA GLU A 102 -10.99 51.74 -48.92
C GLU A 102 -10.70 51.36 -47.46
N ASP A 103 -11.15 52.15 -46.49
CA ASP A 103 -11.13 51.82 -45.06
C ASP A 103 -11.81 50.47 -44.80
N GLY A 104 -12.96 50.23 -45.46
CA GLY A 104 -13.69 48.99 -45.37
C GLY A 104 -12.94 47.80 -45.98
N LYS A 105 -12.12 47.99 -47.03
CA LYS A 105 -11.28 46.93 -47.59
C LYS A 105 -10.13 46.60 -46.65
N GLU A 106 -9.47 47.61 -46.09
CA GLU A 106 -8.37 47.40 -45.15
C GLU A 106 -8.85 46.65 -43.90
N LEU A 107 -9.99 47.06 -43.33
CA LEU A 107 -10.56 46.40 -42.17
C LEU A 107 -10.96 44.94 -42.46
N ARG A 108 -11.49 44.65 -43.66
CA ARG A 108 -11.81 43.28 -44.08
C ARG A 108 -10.56 42.41 -44.19
N GLU A 109 -9.45 42.96 -44.70
CA GLU A 109 -8.19 42.22 -44.78
C GLU A 109 -7.59 41.98 -43.39
N GLN A 110 -7.68 42.96 -42.48
CA GLN A 110 -7.27 42.76 -41.08
C GLN A 110 -8.10 41.69 -40.37
N ILE A 111 -9.43 41.68 -40.57
CA ILE A 111 -10.32 40.64 -40.03
C ILE A 111 -9.88 39.27 -40.57
N ARG A 112 -9.64 39.15 -41.88
CA ARG A 112 -9.20 37.89 -42.50
C ARG A 112 -7.89 37.38 -41.89
N GLN A 113 -6.91 38.26 -41.67
CA GLN A 113 -5.63 37.89 -41.06
C GLN A 113 -5.79 37.48 -39.59
N ILE A 114 -6.69 38.11 -38.84
CA ILE A 114 -7.00 37.73 -37.46
C ILE A 114 -7.70 36.38 -37.42
N ASP A 115 -8.67 36.14 -38.31
CA ASP A 115 -9.38 34.86 -38.41
C ASP A 115 -8.44 33.71 -38.74
N GLU A 116 -7.49 33.92 -39.67
CA GLU A 116 -6.45 32.92 -39.99
C GLU A 116 -5.56 32.63 -38.77
N LYS A 117 -5.14 33.65 -38.03
CA LYS A 117 -4.35 33.47 -36.78
C LYS A 117 -5.14 32.74 -35.71
N CYS A 118 -6.40 33.13 -35.48
CA CYS A 118 -7.28 32.46 -34.52
C CYS A 118 -7.49 30.99 -34.91
N ALA A 119 -7.65 30.67 -36.19
CA ALA A 119 -7.75 29.29 -36.66
C ALA A 119 -6.48 28.49 -36.35
N MET A 120 -5.29 29.07 -36.59
CA MET A 120 -4.02 28.43 -36.25
C MET A 120 -3.86 28.20 -34.73
N GLU A 121 -4.13 29.22 -33.91
CA GLU A 121 -4.07 29.11 -32.45
C GLU A 121 -5.08 28.07 -31.92
N MET A 122 -6.27 27.99 -32.52
CA MET A 122 -7.24 26.95 -32.18
C MET A 122 -6.72 25.54 -32.50
N THR A 123 -6.06 25.35 -33.64
CA THR A 123 -5.47 24.04 -33.97
C THR A 123 -4.35 23.66 -33.00
N GLU A 124 -3.47 24.60 -32.66
CA GLU A 124 -2.38 24.38 -31.69
C GLU A 124 -2.93 24.05 -30.29
N MET A 125 -4.00 24.73 -29.86
CA MET A 125 -4.69 24.44 -28.59
C MET A 125 -5.30 23.04 -28.54
N GLU A 126 -5.88 22.56 -29.65
CA GLU A 126 -6.44 21.21 -29.72
C GLU A 126 -5.34 20.13 -29.72
N GLU A 127 -4.22 20.38 -30.41
CA GLU A 127 -3.04 19.51 -30.34
C GLU A 127 -2.48 19.44 -28.91
N LEU A 128 -2.33 20.60 -28.25
CA LEU A 128 -1.82 20.67 -26.89
C LEU A 128 -2.75 19.96 -25.90
N LYS A 129 -4.07 20.10 -26.04
CA LYS A 129 -5.05 19.32 -25.25
C LYS A 129 -4.88 17.82 -25.45
N ALA A 130 -4.72 17.37 -26.69
CA ALA A 130 -4.53 15.96 -26.98
C ALA A 130 -3.26 15.40 -26.33
N ASP A 131 -2.18 16.18 -26.32
CA ASP A 131 -0.93 15.78 -25.69
C ASP A 131 -0.99 15.81 -24.15
N VAL A 132 -1.69 16.78 -23.57
CA VAL A 132 -1.98 16.80 -22.13
C VAL A 132 -2.77 15.54 -21.73
N GLU A 133 -3.80 15.18 -22.49
CA GLU A 133 -4.57 13.97 -22.20
C GLU A 133 -3.68 12.70 -22.25
N LYS A 134 -2.86 12.55 -23.30
CA LYS A 134 -1.91 11.42 -23.39
C LYS A 134 -0.95 11.37 -22.20
N LEU A 135 -0.39 12.51 -21.79
CA LEU A 135 0.52 12.59 -20.66
C LEU A 135 -0.20 12.24 -19.35
N THR A 136 -1.45 12.67 -19.16
CA THR A 136 -2.21 12.33 -17.95
C THR A 136 -2.51 10.83 -17.86
N VAL A 137 -2.81 10.17 -18.98
CA VAL A 137 -2.99 8.71 -19.03
C VAL A 137 -1.67 8.01 -18.68
N LEU A 138 -0.56 8.43 -19.29
CA LEU A 138 0.76 7.84 -19.04
C LEU A 138 1.19 7.99 -17.57
N ILE A 139 0.95 9.16 -16.96
CA ILE A 139 1.23 9.41 -15.54
C ILE A 139 0.41 8.45 -14.67
N ARG A 140 -0.88 8.27 -14.94
CA ARG A 140 -1.73 7.36 -14.18
C ARG A 140 -1.27 5.90 -14.26
N GLU A 141 -0.88 5.44 -15.44
CA GLU A 141 -0.35 4.08 -15.63
C GLU A 141 0.98 3.87 -14.89
N ASN A 142 1.86 4.87 -14.93
CA ASN A 142 3.14 4.82 -14.25
C ASN A 142 2.97 4.85 -12.73
N ASP A 143 2.10 5.71 -12.21
CA ASP A 143 1.75 5.76 -10.78
C ASP A 143 1.22 4.41 -10.28
N GLN A 144 0.36 3.74 -11.07
CA GLN A 144 -0.15 2.42 -10.71
C GLN A 144 0.95 1.36 -10.69
N THR A 145 1.90 1.43 -11.63
CA THR A 145 3.04 0.52 -11.70
C THR A 145 3.98 0.74 -10.51
N LEU A 146 4.32 2.00 -10.21
CA LEU A 146 5.13 2.39 -9.05
C LEU A 146 4.47 1.97 -7.72
N ALA A 147 3.15 2.09 -7.61
CA ALA A 147 2.42 1.63 -6.43
C ALA A 147 2.51 0.10 -6.25
N ASN A 148 2.48 -0.66 -7.33
CA ASN A 148 2.64 -2.12 -7.29
C ASN A 148 4.08 -2.51 -6.91
N ASP A 149 5.08 -1.86 -7.50
CA ASP A 149 6.49 -2.12 -7.20
C ASP A 149 6.83 -1.77 -5.76
N ARG A 150 6.28 -0.67 -5.24
CA ARG A 150 6.43 -0.29 -3.83
C ARG A 150 5.89 -1.38 -2.91
N ARG A 151 4.69 -1.91 -3.19
CA ARG A 151 4.12 -3.03 -2.42
C ARG A 151 5.02 -4.26 -2.47
N LEU A 152 5.57 -4.59 -3.63
CA LEU A 152 6.48 -5.73 -3.78
C LEU A 152 7.76 -5.54 -2.95
N CYS A 153 8.35 -4.35 -2.97
CA CYS A 153 9.49 -4.00 -2.14
C CYS A 153 9.17 -4.11 -0.64
N ASP A 154 8.00 -3.63 -0.20
CA ASP A 154 7.56 -3.75 1.19
C ASP A 154 7.41 -5.22 1.63
N TYR A 155 6.87 -6.08 0.76
CA TYR A 155 6.79 -7.53 1.03
C TYR A 155 8.19 -8.15 1.17
N ARG A 156 9.13 -7.78 0.30
CA ARG A 156 10.52 -8.25 0.36
C ARG A 156 11.21 -7.78 1.64
N LEU A 157 11.04 -6.52 2.02
CA LEU A 157 11.62 -5.98 3.26
C LEU A 157 11.09 -6.74 4.48
N ARG A 158 9.77 -6.96 4.56
CA ARG A 158 9.17 -7.74 5.64
C ARG A 158 9.67 -9.18 5.70
N SER A 159 9.93 -9.80 4.55
CA SER A 159 10.53 -11.13 4.51
C SER A 159 11.97 -11.13 5.06
N GLY A 160 12.72 -10.06 4.82
CA GLY A 160 14.04 -9.83 5.44
C GLY A 160 13.96 -9.70 6.96
N ASP A 161 12.97 -8.96 7.47
CA ASP A 161 12.71 -8.81 8.91
C ASP A 161 12.31 -10.13 9.56
N LEU A 162 11.49 -10.94 8.89
CA LEU A 162 11.14 -12.29 9.33
C LEU A 162 12.37 -13.20 9.40
N LEU A 163 13.25 -13.14 8.40
CA LEU A 163 14.49 -13.92 8.39
C LEU A 163 15.44 -13.49 9.51
N SER A 164 15.54 -12.19 9.79
CA SER A 164 16.38 -11.68 10.87
C SER A 164 15.83 -12.12 12.24
N ALA A 165 14.51 -12.07 12.43
CA ALA A 165 13.83 -12.56 13.63
C ALA A 165 13.96 -14.08 13.80
N LEU A 166 13.97 -14.87 12.71
CA LEU A 166 14.13 -16.32 12.73
C LEU A 166 15.59 -16.78 12.95
N SER A 167 16.57 -15.93 12.66
CA SER A 167 18.00 -16.23 12.83
C SER A 167 18.38 -16.71 14.25
N PRO A 168 17.99 -16.03 15.35
CA PRO A 168 18.28 -16.51 16.70
C PRO A 168 17.60 -17.85 17.02
N HIS A 169 16.38 -18.07 16.52
CA HIS A 169 15.67 -19.35 16.68
C HIS A 169 16.41 -20.49 15.98
N ARG A 170 16.89 -20.26 14.76
CA ARG A 170 17.73 -21.22 14.03
C ARG A 170 18.99 -21.57 14.81
N ASN A 171 19.66 -20.58 15.38
CA ASN A 171 20.87 -20.82 16.18
C ASN A 171 20.55 -21.62 17.44
N ARG A 172 19.47 -21.29 18.14
CA ARG A 172 18.99 -22.08 19.29
C ARG A 172 18.71 -23.53 18.91
N TRP A 173 18.01 -23.77 17.80
CA TRP A 173 17.71 -25.13 17.34
C TRP A 173 18.97 -25.91 16.98
N LYS A 174 19.97 -25.27 16.37
CA LYS A 174 21.27 -25.91 16.12
C LYS A 174 21.98 -26.30 17.42
N VAL A 175 21.98 -25.42 18.42
CA VAL A 175 22.57 -25.73 19.73
C VAL A 175 21.81 -26.89 20.40
N GLN A 176 20.47 -26.88 20.35
CA GLN A 176 19.65 -27.97 20.88
C GLN A 176 19.88 -29.29 20.16
N LEU A 177 20.06 -29.25 18.83
CA LEU A 177 20.37 -30.43 18.04
C LEU A 177 21.71 -31.04 18.47
N GLY A 178 22.77 -30.22 18.57
CA GLY A 178 24.07 -30.70 19.05
C GLY A 178 24.04 -31.25 20.48
N GLN A 179 23.25 -30.64 21.37
CA GLN A 179 23.02 -31.18 22.72
C GLN A 179 22.29 -32.54 22.69
N ASN A 180 21.31 -32.70 21.80
CA ASN A 180 20.58 -33.97 21.66
C ASN A 180 21.44 -35.06 21.03
N GLU A 181 22.27 -34.73 20.03
CA GLU A 181 23.24 -35.66 19.46
C GLU A 181 24.23 -36.14 20.53
N LYS A 182 24.77 -35.22 21.34
CA LYS A 182 25.62 -35.56 22.49
C LYS A 182 24.91 -36.52 23.45
N LYS A 183 23.68 -36.20 23.87
CA LYS A 183 22.88 -37.06 24.76
C LYS A 183 22.58 -38.43 24.16
N THR A 184 22.39 -38.50 22.84
CA THR A 184 22.13 -39.76 22.12
C THR A 184 23.38 -40.65 22.11
N ASN A 185 24.55 -40.06 21.88
CA ASN A 185 25.82 -40.78 21.95
C ASN A 185 26.12 -41.27 23.38
N GLU A 186 25.81 -40.45 24.38
CA GLU A 186 26.01 -40.78 25.80
C GLU A 186 24.94 -41.73 26.37
N LEU A 187 23.85 -41.97 25.63
CA LEU A 187 22.68 -42.71 26.11
C LEU A 187 23.03 -44.13 26.55
N VAL A 188 23.86 -44.84 25.77
CA VAL A 188 24.22 -46.24 26.04
C VAL A 188 25.02 -46.34 27.34
N GLY A 189 26.06 -45.51 27.48
CA GLY A 189 26.89 -45.48 28.68
C GLY A 189 26.12 -45.04 29.92
N ASN A 190 25.28 -44.01 29.78
CA ASN A 190 24.41 -43.57 30.86
C ASN A 190 23.42 -44.67 31.27
N THR A 191 22.76 -45.35 30.32
CA THR A 191 21.81 -46.44 30.62
C THR A 191 22.49 -47.58 31.38
N LEU A 192 23.72 -47.95 30.99
CA LEU A 192 24.48 -48.96 31.70
C LEU A 192 24.78 -48.51 33.13
N LEU A 193 25.29 -47.28 33.31
CA LEU A 193 25.56 -46.74 34.64
C LEU A 193 24.29 -46.68 35.49
N PHE A 194 23.16 -46.21 34.96
CA PHE A 194 21.86 -46.22 35.66
C PHE A 194 21.45 -47.62 36.10
N SER A 195 21.66 -48.64 35.26
CA SER A 195 21.36 -50.03 35.62
C SER A 195 22.28 -50.54 36.74
N ILE A 196 23.56 -50.19 36.71
CA ILE A 196 24.55 -50.54 37.74
C ILE A 196 24.22 -49.84 39.05
N TYR A 197 23.97 -48.53 39.03
CA TYR A 197 23.53 -47.77 40.21
C TYR A 197 22.24 -48.35 40.79
N ARG A 198 21.29 -48.77 39.95
CA ARG A 198 20.05 -49.41 40.40
C ARG A 198 20.30 -50.76 41.07
N ALA A 199 21.25 -51.56 40.58
CA ALA A 199 21.65 -52.80 41.24
C ALA A 199 22.40 -52.54 42.56
N LEU A 200 23.27 -51.52 42.58
CA LEU A 200 24.05 -51.13 43.76
C LEU A 200 23.20 -50.47 44.86
N LEU A 201 22.01 -49.95 44.55
CA LEU A 201 21.04 -49.54 45.58
C LEU A 201 20.63 -50.68 46.51
N LEU A 202 20.83 -51.94 46.10
CA LEU A 202 20.61 -53.13 46.94
C LEU A 202 21.82 -53.46 47.83
N CYS A 203 22.98 -52.87 47.57
CA CYS A 203 24.19 -53.08 48.36
C CYS A 203 24.16 -52.18 49.62
N GLN A 204 24.24 -52.79 50.80
CA GLN A 204 24.20 -52.05 52.08
C GLN A 204 25.48 -51.25 52.34
N GLU A 205 26.61 -51.63 51.74
CA GLU A 205 27.90 -51.00 51.99
C GLU A 205 28.27 -49.98 50.91
N LYS A 206 28.35 -48.69 51.31
CA LYS A 206 28.68 -47.57 50.40
C LYS A 206 30.09 -47.68 49.80
N ALA A 207 31.03 -48.32 50.51
CA ALA A 207 32.39 -48.52 50.03
C ALA A 207 32.44 -49.47 48.82
N VAL A 208 31.66 -50.54 48.85
CA VAL A 208 31.55 -51.47 47.72
C VAL A 208 30.95 -50.79 46.50
N ALA A 209 29.91 -49.98 46.70
CA ALA A 209 29.29 -49.24 45.61
C ALA A 209 30.28 -48.28 44.91
N SER A 210 31.07 -47.52 45.68
CA SER A 210 32.05 -46.58 45.09
C SER A 210 33.18 -47.29 44.36
N THR A 211 33.66 -48.44 44.86
CA THR A 211 34.67 -49.25 44.17
C THR A 211 34.12 -49.82 42.86
N VAL A 212 32.92 -50.39 42.85
CA VAL A 212 32.30 -50.94 41.64
C VAL A 212 32.07 -49.84 40.59
N ILE A 213 31.55 -48.67 40.98
CA ILE A 213 31.37 -47.53 40.08
C ILE A 213 32.71 -47.09 39.47
N SER A 214 33.77 -47.02 40.28
CA SER A 214 35.10 -46.66 39.81
C SER A 214 35.62 -47.66 38.76
N MET A 215 35.46 -48.97 39.01
CA MET A 215 35.83 -50.02 38.06
C MET A 215 34.99 -50.00 36.78
N CYS A 216 33.68 -49.71 36.88
CA CYS A 216 32.81 -49.60 35.72
C CYS A 216 33.16 -48.38 34.87
N ASN A 217 33.50 -47.24 35.48
CA ASN A 217 33.92 -46.04 34.77
C ASN A 217 35.24 -46.26 34.03
N THR A 218 36.24 -46.89 34.66
CA THR A 218 37.51 -47.21 33.99
C THR A 218 37.31 -48.18 32.83
N HIS A 219 36.42 -49.18 32.99
CA HIS A 219 36.09 -50.10 31.91
C HIS A 219 35.36 -49.43 30.75
N LEU A 220 34.38 -48.57 31.02
CA LEU A 220 33.67 -47.79 29.99
C LEU A 220 34.61 -46.87 29.21
N HIS A 221 35.58 -46.24 29.90
CA HIS A 221 36.63 -45.46 29.25
C HIS A 221 37.53 -46.33 28.37
N SER A 222 37.87 -47.55 28.79
CA SER A 222 38.68 -48.48 27.99
C SER A 222 37.97 -48.95 26.72
N LEU A 223 36.63 -49.03 26.75
CA LEU A 223 35.78 -49.39 25.62
C LEU A 223 35.39 -48.18 24.74
N SER A 224 35.90 -46.98 25.04
CA SER A 224 35.57 -45.74 24.33
C SER A 224 34.07 -45.40 24.27
N VAL A 225 33.30 -45.84 25.27
CA VAL A 225 31.87 -45.51 25.35
C VAL A 225 31.72 -44.12 25.97
N SER A 226 31.00 -43.22 25.29
CA SER A 226 30.66 -41.90 25.83
C SER A 226 29.61 -42.02 26.93
N PHE A 227 29.82 -41.30 28.04
CA PHE A 227 28.87 -41.17 29.13
C PHE A 227 29.08 -39.85 29.88
N ASP A 228 28.06 -39.41 30.61
CA ASP A 228 28.10 -38.23 31.47
C ASP A 228 27.98 -38.67 32.94
N SER A 229 29.08 -38.52 33.68
CA SER A 229 29.17 -38.90 35.09
C SER A 229 28.29 -38.03 36.01
N SER A 230 27.86 -36.85 35.54
CA SER A 230 26.95 -35.98 36.30
C SER A 230 25.48 -36.42 36.21
N VAL A 231 25.11 -37.13 35.14
CA VAL A 231 23.73 -37.57 34.90
C VAL A 231 23.45 -38.87 35.64
N ALA A 232 24.37 -39.84 35.57
CA ALA A 232 24.25 -41.11 36.28
C ALA A 232 24.76 -40.97 37.73
N THR A 233 23.95 -40.34 38.59
CA THR A 233 24.22 -40.24 40.03
C THR A 233 23.15 -40.98 40.83
N LEU A 234 23.49 -41.39 42.05
CA LEU A 234 22.56 -42.11 42.94
C LEU A 234 21.25 -41.34 43.16
N SER A 235 21.33 -40.02 43.34
CA SER A 235 20.16 -39.15 43.54
C SER A 235 19.26 -39.11 42.30
N ASN A 236 19.84 -39.04 41.10
CA ASN A 236 19.08 -39.04 39.85
C ASN A 236 18.44 -40.41 39.59
N VAL A 237 19.11 -41.50 39.96
CA VAL A 237 18.56 -42.86 39.87
C VAL A 237 17.37 -43.02 40.80
N ILE A 238 17.46 -42.54 42.05
CA ILE A 238 16.34 -42.55 43.00
C ILE A 238 15.19 -41.69 42.47
N ALA A 239 15.46 -40.48 41.97
CA ALA A 239 14.44 -39.61 41.38
C ALA A 239 13.77 -40.26 40.16
N GLN A 240 14.52 -40.97 39.31
CA GLN A 240 13.97 -41.72 38.19
C GLN A 240 13.12 -42.91 38.65
N ILE A 241 13.54 -43.65 39.68
CA ILE A 241 12.74 -44.74 40.27
C ILE A 241 11.42 -44.18 40.79
N LEU A 242 11.44 -43.05 41.49
CA LEU A 242 10.24 -42.36 41.99
C LEU A 242 9.36 -41.80 40.85
N GLY A 243 9.96 -41.33 39.75
CA GLY A 243 9.20 -40.86 38.57
C GLY A 243 8.60 -41.98 37.73
N THR A 244 9.18 -43.19 37.75
CA THR A 244 8.77 -44.34 36.93
C THR A 244 7.92 -45.38 37.68
N LEU A 245 7.45 -45.04 38.89
CA LEU A 245 6.64 -45.94 39.72
C LEU A 245 5.42 -46.48 39.00
N ARG A 246 4.81 -45.66 38.13
CA ARG A 246 3.66 -46.06 37.31
C ARG A 246 3.92 -47.21 36.36
N SER A 247 5.17 -47.34 35.95
CA SER A 247 5.59 -48.32 34.96
C SER A 247 6.49 -49.38 35.57
N ALA A 248 6.70 -49.34 36.89
CA ALA A 248 7.54 -50.29 37.59
C ALA A 248 6.81 -51.63 37.73
N ARG A 249 7.53 -52.74 37.48
CA ARG A 249 7.01 -54.11 37.67
C ARG A 249 7.05 -54.57 39.13
N ARG A 250 7.80 -53.86 39.98
CA ARG A 250 8.00 -54.19 41.38
C ARG A 250 7.94 -52.91 42.19
N PHE A 251 7.28 -52.98 43.34
CA PHE A 251 7.21 -51.85 44.25
C PHE A 251 8.53 -51.70 45.00
N PRO A 252 9.17 -50.51 44.97
CA PRO A 252 10.43 -50.32 45.64
C PRO A 252 10.20 -50.25 47.16
N LEU A 253 11.09 -50.93 47.89
CA LEU A 253 11.18 -50.87 49.34
C LEU A 253 12.35 -49.95 49.69
N PHE A 254 12.06 -48.84 50.37
CA PHE A 254 13.11 -47.96 50.87
C PHE A 254 13.35 -48.24 52.35
N VAL A 255 14.60 -48.48 52.71
CA VAL A 255 15.02 -48.63 54.11
C VAL A 255 15.87 -47.43 54.47
N SER A 256 15.37 -46.60 55.40
CA SER A 256 16.11 -45.44 55.90
C SER A 256 16.11 -45.45 57.43
N PRO A 257 17.26 -45.24 58.08
CA PRO A 257 17.34 -45.04 59.53
C PRO A 257 16.92 -43.62 59.96
N THR A 258 16.60 -42.73 59.00
CA THR A 258 16.19 -41.35 59.29
C THR A 258 14.92 -40.98 58.52
N ASP A 259 14.07 -40.16 59.13
CA ASP A 259 12.81 -39.66 58.54
C ASP A 259 13.02 -38.69 57.37
N THR A 260 14.28 -38.32 57.08
CA THR A 260 14.64 -37.44 55.96
C THR A 260 14.17 -37.99 54.61
N MET A 261 14.16 -39.31 54.44
CA MET A 261 13.70 -39.96 53.22
C MET A 261 12.19 -39.77 53.01
N LEU A 262 11.39 -39.87 54.07
CA LEU A 262 9.95 -39.66 54.01
C LEU A 262 9.60 -38.21 53.65
N ALA A 263 10.34 -37.24 54.22
CA ALA A 263 10.20 -35.83 53.86
C ALA A 263 10.51 -35.56 52.39
N ASN A 264 11.57 -36.18 51.86
CA ASN A 264 11.93 -36.07 50.44
C ASN A 264 10.89 -36.71 49.51
N ILE A 265 10.33 -37.87 49.89
CA ILE A 265 9.25 -38.50 49.13
C ILE A 265 8.00 -37.61 49.13
N ARG A 266 7.66 -36.96 50.25
CA ARG A 266 6.56 -35.97 50.32
C ARG A 266 6.76 -34.79 49.40
N ALA A 267 7.99 -34.31 49.23
CA ALA A 267 8.31 -33.23 48.30
C ALA A 267 8.16 -33.67 46.83
N VAL A 268 8.54 -34.91 46.50
CA VAL A 268 8.49 -35.45 45.13
C VAL A 268 7.08 -35.92 44.75
N LEU A 269 6.31 -36.44 45.72
CA LEU A 269 4.97 -36.99 45.54
C LEU A 269 3.96 -36.32 46.50
N PRO A 270 3.63 -35.02 46.30
CA PRO A 270 2.74 -34.30 47.19
C PRO A 270 1.29 -34.82 47.18
N GLY A 271 0.87 -35.46 46.08
CA GLY A 271 -0.49 -36.02 45.93
C GLY A 271 -0.62 -37.49 46.36
N ALA A 272 0.43 -38.11 46.89
CA ALA A 272 0.38 -39.51 47.33
C ALA A 272 -0.45 -39.68 48.61
N THR A 273 -1.06 -40.84 48.78
CA THR A 273 -1.73 -41.21 50.04
C THR A 273 -0.70 -41.80 50.99
N TYR A 274 -0.51 -41.20 52.16
CA TYR A 274 0.47 -41.66 53.16
C TYR A 274 -0.23 -42.45 54.27
N VAL A 275 0.18 -43.71 54.47
CA VAL A 275 -0.40 -44.62 55.47
C VAL A 275 0.68 -44.97 56.49
N ASP A 276 0.44 -44.66 57.76
CA ASP A 276 1.33 -45.00 58.88
C ASP A 276 1.03 -46.42 59.37
N MET A 277 1.97 -47.33 59.19
CA MET A 277 1.84 -48.72 59.61
C MET A 277 2.16 -48.93 61.10
N SER A 278 2.65 -47.91 61.81
CA SER A 278 2.78 -47.98 63.27
C SER A 278 1.43 -47.92 63.99
N GLN A 279 0.41 -47.36 63.32
CA GLN A 279 -0.95 -47.20 63.85
C GLN A 279 -1.92 -48.24 63.29
N MET A 280 -1.47 -49.09 62.36
CA MET A 280 -2.32 -49.95 61.55
C MET A 280 -1.53 -51.19 61.12
N SER A 281 -1.95 -52.37 61.59
CA SER A 281 -1.30 -53.64 61.23
C SER A 281 -1.88 -54.23 59.95
N TRP A 282 -1.13 -55.13 59.30
CA TRP A 282 -1.63 -55.84 58.12
C TRP A 282 -2.84 -56.73 58.42
N THR A 283 -2.98 -57.17 59.67
CA THR A 283 -4.03 -58.11 60.08
C THR A 283 -5.32 -57.42 60.50
N ASP A 284 -5.28 -56.11 60.77
CA ASP A 284 -6.41 -55.32 61.24
C ASP A 284 -7.59 -55.32 60.26
N SER A 285 -8.80 -55.36 60.81
CA SER A 285 -10.05 -55.26 60.03
C SER A 285 -10.17 -53.95 59.25
N GLN A 286 -9.57 -52.88 59.78
CA GLN A 286 -9.47 -51.58 59.12
C GLN A 286 -8.64 -51.66 57.83
N MET A 287 -7.52 -52.39 57.84
CA MET A 287 -6.65 -52.58 56.66
C MET A 287 -7.40 -53.28 55.51
N ALA A 288 -8.18 -54.30 55.83
CA ALA A 288 -8.97 -55.01 54.82
C ALA A 288 -10.05 -54.13 54.16
N SER A 289 -10.50 -53.06 54.84
CA SER A 289 -11.46 -52.09 54.28
C SER A 289 -10.79 -50.95 53.49
N THR A 290 -9.56 -50.62 53.84
CA THR A 290 -8.81 -49.49 53.28
C THR A 290 -8.03 -49.89 52.03
N ILE A 291 -7.48 -51.12 51.97
CA ILE A 291 -6.73 -51.63 50.81
C ILE A 291 -7.52 -51.50 49.51
N PRO A 292 -8.79 -51.95 49.39
CA PRO A 292 -9.55 -51.78 48.16
C PRO A 292 -9.70 -50.30 47.75
N LYS A 293 -9.89 -49.39 48.72
CA LYS A 293 -10.01 -47.95 48.44
C LYS A 293 -8.69 -47.34 47.95
N LEU A 294 -7.57 -47.81 48.48
CA LEU A 294 -6.22 -47.41 48.06
C LEU A 294 -5.87 -48.00 46.70
N VAL A 295 -6.35 -49.20 46.42
CA VAL A 295 -6.18 -49.89 45.13
C VAL A 295 -6.96 -49.16 44.02
N TYR A 296 -8.19 -48.73 44.26
CA TYR A 296 -8.96 -47.93 43.29
C TYR A 296 -8.58 -46.44 43.28
N SER A 297 -7.55 -46.03 44.03
CA SER A 297 -7.07 -44.65 44.04
C SER A 297 -6.23 -44.35 42.80
N ILE A 298 -6.43 -43.17 42.22
CA ILE A 298 -5.63 -42.65 41.09
C ILE A 298 -4.22 -42.22 41.56
N PHE A 299 -4.02 -42.08 42.87
CA PHE A 299 -2.80 -41.56 43.46
C PHE A 299 -1.95 -42.67 44.09
N PRO A 300 -0.61 -42.60 43.95
CA PRO A 300 0.29 -43.59 44.53
C PRO A 300 0.13 -43.63 46.05
N THR A 301 0.13 -44.83 46.62
CA THR A 301 0.04 -45.02 48.07
C THR A 301 1.43 -45.30 48.64
N VAL A 302 1.82 -44.57 49.68
CA VAL A 302 3.08 -44.72 50.42
C VAL A 302 2.77 -45.27 51.81
N PHE A 303 3.17 -46.51 52.06
CA PHE A 303 3.18 -47.08 53.41
C PHE A 303 4.49 -46.69 54.11
N PHE A 304 4.43 -46.13 55.33
CA PHE A 304 5.61 -45.80 56.13
C PHE A 304 5.57 -46.45 57.52
N ASN A 305 6.74 -46.62 58.17
CA ASN A 305 6.90 -47.34 59.46
C ASN A 305 6.44 -48.82 59.43
N VAL A 306 6.66 -49.52 58.31
CA VAL A 306 6.33 -50.95 58.20
C VAL A 306 7.30 -51.77 59.05
N THR A 307 6.82 -52.33 60.16
CA THR A 307 7.57 -53.20 61.09
C THR A 307 7.29 -54.69 60.88
N GLU A 308 6.14 -55.02 60.30
CA GLU A 308 5.67 -56.39 60.07
C GLU A 308 5.83 -56.81 58.60
N VAL A 309 6.17 -58.07 58.39
CA VAL A 309 6.19 -58.68 57.06
C VAL A 309 4.76 -58.74 56.52
N PRO A 310 4.50 -58.29 55.28
CA PRO A 310 3.16 -58.41 54.68
C PRO A 310 2.71 -59.88 54.67
N PRO A 311 1.44 -60.16 54.97
CA PRO A 311 0.94 -61.52 55.00
C PRO A 311 0.87 -62.10 53.58
N PRO A 312 0.84 -63.44 53.42
CA PRO A 312 0.92 -64.08 52.11
C PRO A 312 -0.14 -63.61 51.09
N GLU A 313 -1.33 -63.19 51.56
CA GLU A 313 -2.38 -62.67 50.68
C GLU A 313 -2.02 -61.32 50.03
N MET A 314 -1.08 -60.59 50.62
CA MET A 314 -0.54 -59.35 50.05
C MET A 314 0.52 -59.63 48.99
N TYR A 315 1.14 -60.81 48.95
CA TYR A 315 2.21 -61.09 48.00
C TYR A 315 1.73 -61.08 46.56
N GLU A 316 0.50 -61.50 46.29
CA GLU A 316 -0.10 -61.39 44.96
C GLU A 316 -0.23 -59.92 44.55
N ILE A 317 -0.68 -59.04 45.46
CA ILE A 317 -0.75 -57.60 45.20
C ILE A 317 0.65 -57.01 44.99
N LEU A 318 1.61 -57.37 45.83
CA LEU A 318 2.98 -56.83 45.86
C LEU A 318 3.86 -57.29 44.69
N MET A 319 3.64 -58.52 44.22
CA MET A 319 4.34 -59.13 43.10
C MET A 319 3.40 -59.07 41.92
N ARG A 320 3.45 -57.99 41.13
CA ARG A 320 2.62 -57.77 39.93
C ARG A 320 2.44 -59.08 39.14
N SER A 321 1.31 -59.77 39.36
CA SER A 321 0.94 -60.97 38.62
C SER A 321 0.61 -60.55 37.18
N GLU A 322 0.82 -61.44 36.20
CA GLU A 322 0.44 -61.16 34.81
C GLU A 322 -1.09 -61.04 34.64
N GLU A 323 -1.84 -61.52 35.62
CA GLU A 323 -3.30 -61.45 35.71
C GLU A 323 -3.73 -60.14 36.40
N ARG A 324 -4.64 -59.39 35.76
CA ARG A 324 -5.08 -58.05 36.21
C ARG A 324 -6.02 -58.08 37.42
N GLU A 325 -6.57 -59.24 37.77
CA GLU A 325 -7.46 -59.45 38.92
C GLU A 325 -6.77 -60.33 39.96
N ILE A 326 -6.69 -59.86 41.21
CA ILE A 326 -6.08 -60.59 42.34
C ILE A 326 -7.09 -60.72 43.48
N CYS A 327 -7.04 -61.85 44.19
CA CYS A 327 -7.98 -62.14 45.28
C CYS A 327 -7.40 -61.78 46.64
N TYR A 328 -7.91 -60.72 47.28
CA TYR A 328 -7.58 -60.42 48.68
C TYR A 328 -8.76 -60.80 49.60
N ARG A 329 -8.54 -61.76 50.51
CA ARG A 329 -9.54 -62.27 51.47
C ARG A 329 -10.92 -62.58 50.83
N ASN A 330 -10.92 -63.39 49.75
CA ASN A 330 -12.12 -63.78 48.97
C ASN A 330 -12.86 -62.64 48.25
N LYS A 331 -12.20 -61.51 47.98
CA LYS A 331 -12.72 -60.46 47.08
C LYS A 331 -11.76 -60.27 45.91
N SER A 332 -12.29 -60.27 44.69
CA SER A 332 -11.53 -59.91 43.48
C SER A 332 -11.24 -58.41 43.49
N VAL A 333 -9.99 -58.05 43.28
CA VAL A 333 -9.48 -56.69 43.30
C VAL A 333 -8.59 -56.52 42.06
N GLU A 334 -8.94 -55.58 41.17
CA GLU A 334 -8.06 -55.22 40.06
C GLU A 334 -6.87 -54.40 40.58
N LEU A 335 -5.63 -54.77 40.25
CA LEU A 335 -4.47 -54.01 40.77
C LEU A 335 -4.34 -52.66 40.09
N PRO A 336 -3.94 -51.61 40.85
CA PRO A 336 -3.47 -50.38 40.25
C PRO A 336 -2.05 -50.56 39.70
N ASP A 337 -1.67 -49.61 38.85
CA ASP A 337 -0.31 -49.51 38.31
C ASP A 337 0.73 -48.97 39.34
N ASP A 338 0.32 -48.48 40.53
CA ASP A 338 1.18 -47.59 41.36
C ASP A 338 1.06 -47.80 42.91
N ILE A 339 1.92 -48.61 43.55
CA ILE A 339 2.04 -48.69 45.02
C ILE A 339 3.51 -48.51 45.47
N LEU A 340 3.76 -47.87 46.62
CA LEU A 340 5.08 -47.58 47.18
C LEU A 340 5.19 -48.04 48.64
N PHE A 341 6.30 -48.67 49.00
CA PHE A 341 6.58 -49.09 50.38
C PHE A 341 7.84 -48.41 50.92
N VAL A 342 7.71 -47.78 52.09
CA VAL A 342 8.80 -47.13 52.82
C VAL A 342 8.89 -47.76 54.20
N CYS A 343 9.99 -48.41 54.51
CA CYS A 343 10.28 -48.91 55.86
C CYS A 343 11.18 -47.90 56.59
N SER A 344 10.75 -47.45 57.76
CA SER A 344 11.63 -46.82 58.75
C SER A 344 11.97 -47.89 59.79
N PHE A 345 13.26 -48.15 60.02
CA PHE A 345 13.68 -48.91 61.19
C PHE A 345 13.98 -47.92 62.31
N ALA A 346 13.16 -47.94 63.36
CA ALA A 346 13.63 -47.53 64.67
C ALA A 346 14.51 -48.67 65.21
N LEU A 347 15.80 -48.41 65.39
CA LEU A 347 16.66 -49.25 66.21
C LEU A 347 16.45 -48.91 67.68
#